data_AF-A0A7W7T7J6-F1
#
_entry.id   AF-A0A7W7T7J6-F1
#
_cell.length_a   1.000
_cell.length_b   1.000
_cell.length_c   1.000
_cell.angle_alpha   90.00
_cell.angle_beta   90.00
_cell.angle_gamma   90.00
#
_symmetry.space_group_name_H-M   'P 1'
#
loop_
_entity.id
_entity.type
_entity.pdbx_description
1 polymer ?
#
loop_
_entity_poly.entity_id
_entity_poly.type
_entity_poly.pdbx_seq_one_letter_code
_entity_poly.pdbx_strand_id
1 'polypeptide(L)'
;MADPTEKERLDVVEPKVAELLATTERLTLELHRVSERVLVLERRLSGTGWSGDEDLDEIDDQVRDTVAALRSAWDAEQELLADSVRVELRQEVAEFDSLRERQEAGQRKLAAGRITRFERDTIDHEVNNLEWQIEVRTPSAAQAAARLQSDAIAGEESWRREAVIAGEKARQEIRDAARRRVEYTLGSYRRPPVWFTIGLGEVSTPDPTPWLRAAIGLVAYRLEYGVRSPVTPLGDPPSPASGSSAWVRRYNTYTDLNAQLAALRP
;
A
#
# COMPACT_ATOMS: atom_id res chain seq x y z
N MET A 1 -48.12 -33.35 -51.85
CA MET A 1 -46.94 -32.84 -51.13
C MET A 1 -45.81 -33.80 -51.44
N ALA A 2 -44.76 -33.33 -52.11
CA ALA A 2 -43.60 -34.17 -52.42
C ALA A 2 -42.89 -34.50 -51.10
N ASP A 3 -42.56 -35.77 -50.88
CA ASP A 3 -41.77 -36.20 -49.73
C ASP A 3 -40.37 -35.59 -49.84
N PRO A 4 -39.84 -34.96 -48.78
CA PRO A 4 -38.51 -34.35 -48.84
C PRO A 4 -37.46 -35.42 -49.11
N THR A 5 -36.59 -35.14 -50.06
CA THR A 5 -35.52 -36.04 -50.49
C THR A 5 -34.55 -36.29 -49.34
N GLU A 6 -33.87 -37.43 -49.35
CA GLU A 6 -32.92 -37.84 -48.29
C GLU A 6 -31.84 -36.77 -48.02
N LYS A 7 -31.44 -36.05 -49.08
CA LYS A 7 -30.51 -34.92 -49.00
C LYS A 7 -31.09 -33.71 -48.25
N GLU A 8 -32.34 -33.33 -48.53
CA GLU A 8 -33.02 -32.25 -47.82
C GLU A 8 -33.29 -32.59 -46.34
N ARG A 9 -33.45 -33.89 -46.02
CA ARG A 9 -33.52 -34.37 -44.64
C ARG A 9 -32.15 -34.29 -43.96
N LEU A 10 -31.06 -34.61 -44.66
CA LEU A 10 -29.68 -34.51 -44.14
C LEU A 10 -29.29 -33.06 -43.86
N ASP A 11 -29.58 -32.14 -44.79
CA ASP A 11 -29.24 -30.71 -44.68
C ASP A 11 -29.92 -30.03 -43.47
N VAL A 12 -31.05 -30.56 -43.00
CA VAL A 12 -31.75 -30.08 -41.79
C VAL A 12 -31.23 -30.72 -40.51
N VAL A 13 -30.71 -31.96 -40.59
CA VAL A 13 -30.26 -32.74 -39.43
C VAL A 13 -28.80 -32.45 -39.08
N GLU A 14 -27.92 -32.29 -40.07
CA GLU A 14 -26.49 -31.99 -39.86
C GLU A 14 -26.22 -30.76 -38.97
N PRO A 15 -26.83 -29.58 -39.19
CA PRO A 15 -26.58 -28.43 -38.33
C PRO A 15 -27.10 -28.65 -36.90
N LYS A 16 -28.19 -29.39 -36.72
CA LYS A 16 -28.72 -29.74 -35.40
C LYS A 16 -27.82 -30.72 -34.66
N VAL A 17 -27.23 -31.67 -35.38
CA VAL A 17 -26.23 -32.60 -34.81
C VAL A 17 -24.97 -31.83 -34.39
N ALA A 18 -24.50 -30.89 -35.20
CA ALA A 18 -23.36 -30.04 -34.86
C ALA A 18 -23.62 -29.16 -33.61
N GLU A 19 -24.81 -28.58 -33.50
CA GLU A 19 -25.24 -27.80 -32.32
C GLU A 19 -25.35 -28.68 -31.07
N LEU A 20 -25.90 -29.90 -31.20
CA LEU A 20 -25.96 -30.87 -30.11
C LEU A 20 -24.56 -31.30 -29.65
N LEU A 21 -23.63 -31.53 -30.58
CA LEU A 21 -22.24 -31.85 -30.23
C LEU A 21 -21.58 -30.69 -29.46
N ALA A 22 -21.69 -29.46 -29.96
CA ALA A 22 -21.12 -28.28 -29.30
C ALA A 22 -21.73 -28.05 -27.90
N THR A 23 -23.03 -28.25 -27.74
CA THR A 23 -23.70 -28.14 -26.43
C THR A 23 -23.30 -29.26 -25.47
N THR A 24 -23.18 -30.50 -25.94
CA THR A 24 -22.69 -31.61 -25.10
C THR A 24 -21.25 -31.42 -24.66
N GLU A 25 -20.36 -30.93 -25.52
CA GLU A 25 -18.98 -30.60 -25.15
C GLU A 25 -18.93 -29.50 -24.08
N ARG A 26 -19.73 -28.45 -24.26
CA ARG A 26 -19.85 -27.37 -23.27
C ARG A 26 -20.37 -27.87 -21.93
N LEU A 27 -21.44 -28.66 -21.93
CA LEU A 27 -22.00 -29.23 -20.70
C LEU A 27 -21.03 -30.20 -20.02
N THR A 28 -20.22 -30.94 -20.78
CA THR A 28 -19.19 -31.83 -20.22
C THR A 28 -18.11 -31.04 -19.52
N LEU A 29 -17.66 -29.92 -20.11
CA LEU A 29 -16.69 -29.01 -19.48
C LEU A 29 -17.26 -28.35 -18.22
N GLU A 30 -18.51 -27.89 -18.27
CA GLU A 30 -19.19 -27.30 -17.11
C GLU A 30 -19.40 -28.34 -15.99
N LEU A 31 -19.79 -29.56 -16.32
CA LEU A 31 -19.94 -30.66 -15.37
C LEU A 31 -18.59 -31.02 -14.74
N HIS A 32 -17.50 -31.07 -15.51
CA HIS A 32 -16.17 -31.30 -14.96
C HIS A 32 -15.79 -30.21 -13.97
N ARG A 33 -15.99 -28.94 -14.34
CA ARG A 33 -15.72 -27.79 -13.47
C ARG A 33 -16.55 -27.82 -12.19
N VAL A 34 -17.83 -28.17 -12.27
CA VAL A 34 -18.70 -28.29 -11.09
C VAL A 34 -18.28 -29.48 -10.22
N SER A 35 -17.92 -30.60 -10.83
CA SER A 35 -17.48 -31.80 -10.10
C SER A 35 -16.16 -31.56 -9.35
N GLU A 36 -15.20 -30.84 -9.96
CA GLU A 36 -13.98 -30.40 -9.28
C GLU A 36 -14.28 -29.46 -8.12
N ARG A 37 -15.20 -28.51 -8.30
CA ARG A 37 -15.63 -27.60 -7.22
C ARG A 37 -16.31 -28.35 -6.08
N VAL A 38 -17.18 -29.31 -6.38
CA VAL A 38 -17.83 -30.15 -5.38
C VAL A 38 -16.81 -31.01 -4.65
N LEU A 39 -15.83 -31.61 -5.34
CA LEU A 39 -14.74 -32.34 -4.71
C LEU A 39 -13.89 -31.46 -3.79
N VAL A 40 -13.61 -30.22 -4.19
CA VAL A 40 -12.91 -29.25 -3.34
C VAL A 40 -13.75 -28.91 -2.11
N LEU A 41 -15.06 -28.72 -2.27
CA LEU A 41 -15.98 -28.43 -1.16
C LEU A 41 -16.17 -29.62 -0.22
N GLU A 42 -16.30 -30.83 -0.75
CA GLU A 42 -16.39 -32.06 0.02
C GLU A 42 -15.11 -32.29 0.81
N ARG A 43 -13.93 -32.13 0.21
CA ARG A 43 -12.65 -32.18 0.95
C ARG A 43 -12.53 -31.07 1.99
N ARG A 44 -13.10 -29.89 1.72
CA ARG A 44 -13.16 -28.75 2.65
C ARG A 44 -14.11 -29.00 3.82
N LEU A 45 -15.14 -29.82 3.64
CA LEU A 45 -16.13 -30.17 4.67
C LEU A 45 -15.75 -31.43 5.44
N SER A 46 -15.11 -32.41 4.80
CA SER A 46 -14.84 -33.72 5.38
C SER A 46 -13.59 -33.77 6.25
N GLY A 47 -12.68 -32.79 6.14
CA GLY A 47 -11.42 -32.78 6.91
C GLY A 47 -10.43 -33.91 6.57
N THR A 48 -10.78 -34.82 5.66
CA THR A 48 -9.98 -35.99 5.28
C THR A 48 -8.98 -35.62 4.19
N GLY A 49 -7.69 -35.66 4.51
CA GLY A 49 -6.58 -35.29 3.60
C GLY A 49 -5.88 -33.98 3.94
N TRP A 50 -6.22 -33.36 5.07
CA TRP A 50 -5.61 -32.11 5.52
C TRP A 50 -4.21 -32.39 6.12
N SER A 51 -3.16 -32.16 5.34
CA SER A 51 -1.96 -31.58 5.95
C SER A 51 -2.37 -30.22 6.51
N GLY A 52 -2.02 -29.89 7.75
CA GLY A 52 -2.56 -28.74 8.51
C GLY A 52 -2.63 -27.39 7.77
N ASP A 53 -3.32 -26.43 8.36
CA ASP A 53 -3.49 -25.08 7.82
C ASP A 53 -2.13 -24.52 7.33
N GLU A 54 -2.08 -24.00 6.10
CA GLU A 54 -0.85 -23.40 5.55
C GLU A 54 -0.55 -22.11 6.32
N ASP A 55 0.57 -22.02 7.02
CA ASP A 55 0.97 -20.79 7.70
C ASP A 55 1.67 -19.82 6.74
N LEU A 56 0.86 -19.04 6.02
CA LEU A 56 1.35 -17.98 5.14
C LEU A 56 2.21 -16.92 5.87
N ASP A 57 2.07 -16.79 7.19
CA ASP A 57 2.81 -15.84 8.01
C ASP A 57 4.08 -16.47 8.64
N GLU A 58 4.39 -17.74 8.37
CA GLU A 58 5.52 -18.44 8.97
C GLU A 58 6.85 -17.72 8.68
N ILE A 59 7.72 -17.59 9.68
CA ILE A 59 9.09 -17.08 9.48
C ILE A 59 10.03 -18.27 9.40
N ASP A 60 10.11 -18.83 8.19
CA ASP A 60 11.01 -19.93 7.84
C ASP A 60 12.44 -19.42 7.59
N ASP A 61 13.37 -20.34 7.32
CA ASP A 61 14.76 -20.00 6.98
C ASP A 61 14.86 -19.12 5.72
N GLN A 62 13.88 -19.14 4.82
CA GLN A 62 13.91 -18.38 3.57
C GLN A 62 13.66 -16.89 3.79
N VAL A 63 12.76 -16.53 4.72
CA VAL A 63 12.39 -15.13 4.96
C VAL A 63 12.97 -14.55 6.25
N ARG A 64 13.61 -15.35 7.11
CA ARG A 64 14.15 -14.91 8.41
C ARG A 64 15.07 -13.69 8.28
N ASP A 65 16.06 -13.76 7.40
CA ASP A 65 17.04 -12.68 7.22
C ASP A 65 16.40 -11.43 6.61
N THR A 66 15.47 -11.62 5.66
CA THR A 66 14.68 -10.53 5.08
C THR A 66 13.85 -9.82 6.15
N VAL A 67 13.16 -10.56 7.02
CA VAL A 67 12.38 -9.98 8.13
C VAL A 67 13.30 -9.27 9.14
N ALA A 68 14.48 -9.81 9.43
CA ALA A 68 15.46 -9.15 10.30
C ALA A 68 15.95 -7.82 9.71
N ALA A 69 16.23 -7.78 8.40
CA ALA A 69 16.59 -6.55 7.70
C ALA A 69 15.44 -5.53 7.72
N LEU A 70 14.18 -5.96 7.54
CA LEU A 70 13.01 -5.10 7.65
C LEU A 70 12.84 -4.50 9.05
N ARG A 71 13.16 -5.27 10.11
CA ARG A 71 13.13 -4.77 11.49
C ARG A 71 14.23 -3.75 11.75
N SER A 72 15.45 -4.01 11.29
CA SER A 72 16.55 -3.03 11.35
C SER A 72 16.20 -1.74 10.61
N ALA A 73 15.59 -1.85 9.42
CA ALA A 73 15.12 -0.71 8.66
C ALA A 73 13.98 0.04 9.36
N TRP A 74 13.06 -0.66 10.01
CA TRP A 74 12.00 -0.05 10.80
C TRP A 74 12.58 0.82 11.92
N ASP A 75 13.51 0.28 12.70
CA ASP A 75 14.15 1.01 13.81
C ASP A 75 14.93 2.24 13.29
N ALA A 76 15.61 2.10 12.15
CA ALA A 76 16.27 3.20 11.47
C ALA A 76 15.29 4.29 11.00
N GLU A 77 14.17 3.90 10.39
CA GLU A 77 13.17 4.81 9.82
C GLU A 77 12.29 5.50 10.89
N GLN A 78 12.24 4.99 12.12
CA GLN A 78 11.54 5.65 13.22
C GLN A 78 12.19 6.97 13.64
N GLU A 79 13.51 7.05 13.53
CA GLU A 79 14.30 8.24 13.87
C GLU A 79 14.38 9.24 12.72
N LEU A 80 13.86 8.89 11.54
CA LEU A 80 13.83 9.76 10.37
C LEU A 80 12.43 10.33 10.17
N LEU A 81 12.36 11.57 9.70
CA LEU A 81 11.13 12.17 9.24
C LEU A 81 10.71 11.56 7.89
N ALA A 82 9.41 11.46 7.67
CA ALA A 82 8.87 11.14 6.35
C ALA A 82 9.10 12.29 5.36
N ASP A 83 9.22 11.99 4.07
CA ASP A 83 9.45 13.02 3.05
C ASP A 83 8.35 14.08 2.98
N SER A 84 7.08 13.68 3.13
CA SER A 84 5.95 14.61 3.20
C SER A 84 6.12 15.60 4.35
N VAL A 85 6.51 15.11 5.52
CA VAL A 85 6.76 15.93 6.72
C VAL A 85 7.96 16.84 6.52
N ARG A 86 9.04 16.37 5.87
CA ARG A 86 10.18 17.22 5.52
C ARG A 86 9.78 18.36 4.60
N VAL A 87 8.90 18.11 3.62
CA VAL A 87 8.40 19.15 2.71
C VAL A 87 7.59 20.19 3.47
N GLU A 88 6.66 19.76 4.33
CA GLU A 88 5.85 20.66 5.16
C GLU A 88 6.71 21.54 6.06
N LEU A 89 7.69 20.95 6.78
CA LEU A 89 8.58 21.72 7.65
C LEU A 89 9.48 22.68 6.86
N ARG A 90 9.96 22.30 5.68
CA ARG A 90 10.75 23.19 4.82
C ARG A 90 9.92 24.36 4.30
N GLN A 91 8.65 24.11 3.97
CA GLN A 91 7.72 25.17 3.56
C GLN A 91 7.50 26.14 4.72
N GLU A 92 7.28 25.64 5.94
CA GLU A 92 7.12 26.49 7.12
C GLU A 92 8.33 27.40 7.38
N VAL A 93 9.54 26.83 7.31
CA VAL A 93 10.79 27.60 7.45
C VAL A 93 10.93 28.62 6.32
N ALA A 94 10.68 28.24 5.07
CA ALA A 94 10.78 29.13 3.92
C ALA A 94 9.76 30.28 3.96
N GLU A 95 8.53 30.03 4.43
CA GLU A 95 7.53 31.08 4.65
C GLU A 95 8.00 32.08 5.70
N PHE A 96 8.57 31.59 6.80
CA PHE A 96 9.10 32.43 7.86
C PHE A 96 10.28 33.29 7.36
N ASP A 97 11.21 32.70 6.62
CA ASP A 97 12.34 33.41 6.04
C ASP A 97 11.87 34.49 5.05
N SER A 98 10.85 34.19 4.23
CA SER A 98 10.24 35.18 3.33
C SER A 98 9.64 36.38 4.07
N LEU A 99 8.99 36.17 5.22
CA LEU A 99 8.48 37.26 6.05
C LEU A 99 9.63 38.13 6.57
N ARG A 100 10.73 37.53 7.02
CA ARG A 100 11.93 38.23 7.48
C ARG A 100 12.57 39.05 6.37
N GLU A 101 12.76 38.48 5.19
CA GLU A 101 13.31 39.19 4.04
C GLU A 101 12.48 40.42 3.67
N ARG A 102 11.14 40.30 3.71
CA ARG A 102 10.23 41.42 3.46
C ARG A 102 10.34 42.50 4.53
N GLN A 103 10.43 42.13 5.81
CA GLN A 103 10.62 43.07 6.92
C GLN A 103 11.94 43.83 6.75
N GLU A 104 13.04 43.12 6.51
CA GLU A 104 14.36 43.71 6.29
C GLU A 104 14.41 44.61 5.04
N ALA A 105 13.70 44.24 3.98
CA ALA A 105 13.56 45.09 2.80
C ALA A 105 12.77 46.38 3.11
N GLY A 106 11.70 46.29 3.89
CA GLY A 106 10.93 47.44 4.37
C GLY A 106 11.78 48.38 5.24
N GLN A 107 12.49 47.83 6.21
CA GLN A 107 13.41 48.59 7.09
C GLN A 107 14.51 49.28 6.29
N ARG A 108 15.11 48.60 5.30
CA ARG A 108 16.10 49.22 4.40
C ARG A 108 15.52 50.39 3.60
N LYS A 109 14.27 50.30 3.14
CA LYS A 109 13.60 51.42 2.44
C LYS A 109 13.36 52.61 3.37
N LEU A 110 12.94 52.37 4.61
CA LEU A 110 12.78 53.42 5.63
C LEU A 110 14.12 54.11 5.94
N ALA A 111 15.19 53.33 6.11
CA ALA A 111 16.53 53.84 6.38
C ALA A 111 17.14 54.65 5.22
N ALA A 112 16.77 54.35 3.97
CA ALA A 112 17.27 55.06 2.78
C ALA A 112 16.79 56.53 2.68
N GLY A 113 15.77 56.94 3.45
CA GLY A 113 15.38 58.33 3.68
C GLY A 113 14.77 59.11 2.50
N ARG A 114 14.90 58.63 1.26
CA ARG A 114 14.38 59.26 0.02
C ARG A 114 12.95 58.82 -0.33
N ILE A 115 12.03 58.94 0.62
CA ILE A 115 10.62 58.55 0.47
C ILE A 115 9.70 59.66 0.96
N THR A 116 8.54 59.81 0.32
CA THR A 116 7.52 60.78 0.75
C THR A 116 6.93 60.38 2.10
N ARG A 117 6.29 61.33 2.80
CA ARG A 117 5.66 61.05 4.10
C ARG A 117 4.63 59.92 4.02
N PHE A 118 3.76 59.96 3.00
CA PHE A 118 2.72 58.94 2.82
C PHE A 118 3.28 57.54 2.54
N GLU A 119 4.32 57.46 1.69
CA GLU A 119 5.02 56.19 1.43
C GLU A 119 5.72 55.67 2.69
N ARG A 120 6.33 56.57 3.48
CA ARG A 120 6.94 56.21 4.76
C ARG A 120 5.92 55.61 5.72
N ASP A 121 4.79 56.27 5.93
CA ASP A 121 3.74 55.79 6.83
C ASP A 121 3.20 54.42 6.38
N THR A 122 3.04 54.21 5.06
CA THR A 122 2.60 52.93 4.48
C THR A 122 3.62 51.81 4.75
N ILE A 123 4.91 52.07 4.49
CA ILE A 123 5.97 51.08 4.70
C ILE A 123 6.14 50.79 6.19
N ASP A 124 6.03 51.80 7.06
CA ASP A 124 6.12 51.63 8.51
C ASP A 124 4.99 50.73 9.03
N HIS A 125 3.75 50.95 8.57
CA HIS A 125 2.63 50.05 8.86
C HIS A 125 2.86 48.62 8.35
N GLU A 126 3.41 48.43 7.14
CA GLU A 126 3.74 47.11 6.63
C GLU A 126 4.81 46.41 7.49
N VAL A 127 5.89 47.12 7.85
CA VAL A 127 6.97 46.59 8.69
C VAL A 127 6.45 46.18 10.07
N ASN A 128 5.64 47.01 10.72
CA ASN A 128 5.05 46.70 12.02
C ASN A 128 4.11 45.47 11.95
N ASN A 129 3.34 45.33 10.87
CA ASN A 129 2.52 44.14 10.64
C ASN A 129 3.38 42.88 10.43
N LEU A 130 4.46 42.99 9.64
CA LEU A 130 5.40 41.88 9.42
C LEU A 130 6.11 41.49 10.72
N GLU A 131 6.50 42.46 11.56
CA GLU A 131 7.12 42.20 12.87
C GLU A 131 6.19 41.39 13.78
N TRP A 132 4.92 41.79 13.86
CA TRP A 132 3.92 41.01 14.61
C TRP A 132 3.76 39.58 14.07
N GLN A 133 3.70 39.40 12.74
CA GLN A 133 3.61 38.07 12.13
C GLN A 133 4.85 37.21 12.40
N ILE A 134 6.03 37.81 12.38
CA ILE A 134 7.30 37.15 12.69
C ILE A 134 7.31 36.72 14.15
N GLU A 135 6.92 37.58 15.09
CA GLU A 135 6.88 37.24 16.52
C GLU A 135 5.97 36.03 16.78
N VAL A 136 4.78 36.02 16.18
CA VAL A 136 3.82 34.92 16.30
C VAL A 136 4.36 33.59 15.72
N ARG A 137 5.08 33.64 14.59
CA ARG A 137 5.57 32.45 13.87
C ARG A 137 6.96 31.99 14.30
N THR A 138 7.71 32.80 15.04
CA THR A 138 9.08 32.46 15.50
C THR A 138 9.16 31.11 16.23
N PRO A 139 8.31 30.77 17.22
CA PRO A 139 8.46 29.51 17.94
C PRO A 139 8.22 28.29 17.04
N SER A 140 7.26 28.35 16.11
CA SER A 140 6.95 27.23 15.22
C SER A 140 8.04 27.04 14.17
N ALA A 141 8.51 28.13 13.55
CA ALA A 141 9.62 28.09 12.60
C ALA A 141 10.93 27.59 13.24
N ALA A 142 11.23 28.01 14.47
CA ALA A 142 12.39 27.51 15.21
C ALA A 142 12.27 26.01 15.51
N GLN A 143 11.08 25.54 15.89
CA GLN A 143 10.83 24.12 16.11
C GLN A 143 10.95 23.31 14.81
N ALA A 144 10.41 23.80 13.70
CA ALA A 144 10.51 23.18 12.38
C ALA A 144 11.97 23.05 11.92
N ALA A 145 12.75 24.14 12.04
CA ALA A 145 14.17 24.14 11.74
C ALA A 145 14.97 23.14 12.61
N ALA A 146 14.69 23.10 13.92
CA ALA A 146 15.35 22.16 14.82
C ALA A 146 15.03 20.69 14.47
N ARG A 147 13.77 20.38 14.11
CA ARG A 147 13.37 19.04 13.67
C ARG A 147 14.08 18.64 12.37
N LEU A 148 14.15 19.54 11.39
CA LEU A 148 14.88 19.29 10.13
C LEU A 148 16.37 19.07 10.37
N GLN A 149 16.98 19.83 11.29
CA GLN A 149 18.39 19.65 11.65
C GLN A 149 18.63 18.30 12.33
N SER A 150 17.75 17.91 13.27
CA SER A 150 17.85 16.60 13.92
C SER A 150 17.71 15.45 12.92
N ASP A 151 16.78 15.55 11.96
CA ASP A 151 16.62 14.56 10.89
C ASP A 151 17.85 14.50 9.97
N ALA A 152 18.45 15.65 9.64
CA ALA A 152 19.68 15.68 8.83
C ALA A 152 20.84 14.95 9.54
N ILE A 153 21.04 15.21 10.83
CA ILE A 153 22.06 14.53 11.65
C ILE A 153 21.79 13.03 11.70
N ALA A 154 20.54 12.63 11.95
CA ALA A 154 20.15 11.22 11.94
C ALA A 154 20.40 10.56 10.56
N GLY A 155 20.13 11.27 9.48
CA GLY A 155 20.35 10.80 8.11
C GLY A 155 21.82 10.61 7.73
N GLU A 156 22.76 11.28 8.41
CA GLU A 156 24.20 11.16 8.11
C GLU A 156 24.82 9.86 8.66
N GLU A 157 24.24 9.27 9.71
CA GLU A 157 24.76 8.05 10.34
C GLU A 157 24.76 6.87 9.36
N SER A 158 25.93 6.25 9.17
CA SER A 158 26.14 5.21 8.15
C SER A 158 25.28 3.97 8.37
N TRP A 159 25.21 3.47 9.60
CA TRP A 159 24.42 2.28 9.94
C TRP A 159 22.94 2.47 9.60
N ARG A 160 22.41 3.68 9.79
CA ARG A 160 21.01 4.01 9.50
C ARG A 160 20.75 4.01 8.00
N ARG A 161 21.63 4.63 7.21
CA ARG A 161 21.55 4.61 5.74
C ARG A 161 21.63 3.19 5.20
N GLU A 162 22.56 2.39 5.70
CA GLU A 162 22.70 0.99 5.32
C GLU A 162 21.44 0.17 5.67
N ALA A 163 20.87 0.37 6.87
CA ALA A 163 19.64 -0.29 7.29
C ALA A 163 18.44 0.09 6.40
N VAL A 164 18.28 1.37 6.03
CA VAL A 164 17.21 1.83 5.14
C VAL A 164 17.35 1.19 3.75
N ILE A 165 18.55 1.19 3.17
CA ILE A 165 18.82 0.57 1.85
C ILE A 165 18.57 -0.94 1.90
N ALA A 166 19.06 -1.63 2.94
CA ALA A 166 18.81 -3.04 3.14
C ALA A 166 17.31 -3.33 3.30
N GLY A 167 16.57 -2.46 4.00
CA GLY A 167 15.13 -2.52 4.15
C GLY A 167 14.37 -2.40 2.83
N GLU A 168 14.74 -1.46 1.97
CA GLU A 168 14.13 -1.31 0.64
C GLU A 168 14.29 -2.58 -0.20
N LYS A 169 15.50 -3.15 -0.21
CA LYS A 169 15.75 -4.43 -0.87
C LYS A 169 14.92 -5.55 -0.24
N ALA A 170 14.89 -5.63 1.08
CA ALA A 170 14.14 -6.65 1.81
C ALA A 170 12.62 -6.56 1.56
N ARG A 171 12.06 -5.36 1.34
CA ARG A 171 10.64 -5.19 0.97
C ARG A 171 10.32 -5.75 -0.40
N GLN A 172 11.26 -5.72 -1.34
CA GLN A 172 11.06 -6.38 -2.62
C GLN A 172 11.14 -7.90 -2.47
N GLU A 173 12.13 -8.39 -1.73
CA GLU A 173 12.30 -9.82 -1.46
C GLU A 173 11.10 -10.42 -0.72
N ILE A 174 10.52 -9.71 0.26
CA ILE A 174 9.35 -10.21 1.00
C ILE A 174 8.09 -10.26 0.12
N ARG A 175 7.95 -9.36 -0.86
CA ARG A 175 6.87 -9.43 -1.86
C ARG A 175 7.03 -10.61 -2.78
N ASP A 176 8.25 -10.92 -3.21
CA ASP A 176 8.53 -12.09 -4.05
C ASP A 176 8.38 -13.40 -3.27
N ALA A 177 8.70 -13.41 -1.97
CA ALA A 177 8.39 -14.52 -1.08
C ALA A 177 6.88 -14.71 -0.89
N ALA A 178 6.15 -13.61 -0.64
CA ALA A 178 4.69 -13.62 -0.53
C ALA A 178 4.02 -14.13 -1.81
N ARG A 179 4.49 -13.72 -3.00
CA ARG A 179 4.02 -14.26 -4.29
C ARG A 179 4.17 -15.76 -4.36
N ARG A 180 5.36 -16.29 -4.11
CA ARG A 180 5.62 -17.74 -4.13
C ARG A 180 4.74 -18.50 -3.16
N ARG A 181 4.50 -17.97 -1.96
CA ARG A 181 3.60 -18.58 -0.97
C ARG A 181 2.15 -18.61 -1.42
N VAL A 182 1.66 -17.51 -1.98
CA VAL A 182 0.29 -17.46 -2.53
C VAL A 182 0.14 -18.44 -3.70
N GLU A 183 1.08 -18.46 -4.65
CA GLU A 183 1.07 -19.39 -5.77
C GLU A 183 1.12 -20.86 -5.31
N TYR A 184 1.99 -21.18 -4.36
CA TYR A 184 2.08 -22.50 -3.76
C TYR A 184 0.77 -22.90 -3.07
N THR A 185 0.15 -21.99 -2.32
CA THR A 185 -1.12 -22.24 -1.60
C THR A 185 -2.28 -22.43 -2.57
N LEU A 186 -2.29 -21.74 -3.70
CA LEU A 186 -3.31 -21.90 -4.74
C LEU A 186 -3.10 -23.19 -5.56
N GLY A 187 -1.84 -23.59 -5.77
CA GLY A 187 -1.49 -24.82 -6.50
C GLY A 187 -1.54 -26.09 -5.65
N SER A 188 -1.39 -25.96 -4.33
CA SER A 188 -1.55 -27.05 -3.37
C SER A 188 -2.99 -27.09 -2.87
N TYR A 189 -3.55 -28.29 -2.67
CA TYR A 189 -4.91 -28.45 -2.13
C TYR A 189 -5.00 -28.13 -0.61
N ARG A 190 -4.16 -27.21 -0.10
CA ARG A 190 -4.11 -26.82 1.31
C ARG A 190 -5.12 -25.72 1.61
N ARG A 191 -5.57 -25.68 2.86
CA ARG A 191 -6.49 -24.64 3.31
C ARG A 191 -5.71 -23.36 3.63
N PRO A 192 -6.08 -22.22 3.01
CA PRO A 192 -5.51 -20.94 3.42
C PRO A 192 -5.99 -20.55 4.82
N PRO A 193 -5.19 -19.76 5.57
CA PRO A 193 -5.58 -19.25 6.87
C PRO A 193 -6.92 -18.51 6.86
N VAL A 194 -7.61 -18.53 8.00
CA VAL A 194 -8.90 -17.84 8.18
C VAL A 194 -8.79 -16.36 7.83
N TRP A 195 -7.75 -15.67 8.32
CA TRP A 195 -7.53 -14.24 8.02
C TRP A 195 -7.39 -13.97 6.52
N PHE A 196 -6.83 -14.91 5.76
CA PHE A 196 -6.63 -14.76 4.31
C PHE A 196 -7.98 -14.78 3.59
N THR A 197 -8.84 -15.72 3.98
CA THR A 197 -10.20 -15.81 3.43
C THR A 197 -11.10 -14.66 3.86
N ILE A 198 -11.03 -14.21 5.12
CA ILE A 198 -11.81 -13.07 5.62
C ILE A 198 -11.36 -11.76 4.95
N GLY A 199 -10.05 -11.59 4.76
CA GLY A 199 -9.49 -10.36 4.21
C GLY A 199 -9.80 -10.17 2.73
N LEU A 200 -9.54 -11.19 1.93
CA LEU A 200 -9.61 -11.11 0.47
C LEU A 200 -10.99 -11.41 -0.11
N GLY A 201 -11.79 -12.23 0.57
CA GLY A 201 -13.04 -12.74 0.01
C GLY A 201 -12.80 -13.70 -1.15
N GLU A 202 -13.79 -13.81 -2.03
CA GLU A 202 -13.74 -14.70 -3.19
C GLU A 202 -12.84 -14.16 -4.31
N VAL A 203 -12.26 -15.07 -5.09
CA VAL A 203 -11.44 -14.71 -6.24
C VAL A 203 -12.29 -13.94 -7.25
N SER A 204 -11.84 -12.72 -7.60
CA SER A 204 -12.55 -11.87 -8.56
C SER A 204 -12.66 -12.56 -9.93
N THR A 205 -13.87 -12.51 -10.50
CA THR A 205 -14.16 -13.00 -11.85
C THR A 205 -14.69 -11.86 -12.73
N PRO A 206 -14.31 -11.79 -14.02
CA PRO A 206 -13.47 -12.74 -14.76
C PRO A 206 -11.96 -12.55 -14.56
N ASP A 207 -11.50 -11.39 -14.09
CA ASP A 207 -10.07 -11.08 -13.91
C ASP A 207 -9.62 -11.31 -12.45
N PRO A 208 -8.75 -12.30 -12.18
CA PRO A 208 -8.21 -12.55 -10.84
C PRO A 208 -7.05 -11.63 -10.46
N THR A 209 -6.54 -10.80 -11.39
CA THR A 209 -5.34 -9.98 -11.18
C THR A 209 -5.43 -9.04 -9.98
N PRO A 210 -6.54 -8.30 -9.76
CA PRO A 210 -6.68 -7.43 -8.59
C PRO A 210 -6.66 -8.22 -7.27
N TRP A 211 -7.31 -9.39 -7.27
CA TRP A 211 -7.33 -10.29 -6.12
C TRP A 211 -5.94 -10.82 -5.79
N LEU A 212 -5.19 -11.29 -6.80
CA LEU A 212 -3.83 -11.78 -6.62
C LEU A 212 -2.88 -10.68 -6.12
N ARG A 213 -3.01 -9.47 -6.64
CA ARG A 213 -2.22 -8.31 -6.18
C ARG A 213 -2.47 -8.02 -4.70
N ALA A 214 -3.74 -7.97 -4.29
CA ALA A 214 -4.10 -7.75 -2.90
C ALA A 214 -3.66 -8.91 -1.99
N ALA A 215 -3.73 -10.15 -2.47
CA ALA A 215 -3.30 -11.32 -1.72
C ALA A 215 -1.79 -11.30 -1.41
N ILE A 216 -0.98 -11.00 -2.42
CA ILE A 216 0.48 -10.84 -2.28
C ILE A 216 0.78 -9.67 -1.34
N GLY A 217 0.10 -8.53 -1.55
CA GLY A 217 0.26 -7.35 -0.70
C GLY A 217 -0.07 -7.63 0.77
N LEU A 218 -1.12 -8.41 1.03
CA LEU A 218 -1.55 -8.78 2.38
C LEU A 218 -0.55 -9.68 3.09
N VAL A 219 -0.08 -10.73 2.43
CA VAL A 219 0.94 -11.63 3.00
C VAL A 219 2.24 -10.85 3.26
N ALA A 220 2.69 -10.04 2.31
CA ALA A 220 3.89 -9.20 2.47
C ALA A 220 3.74 -8.21 3.63
N TYR A 221 2.58 -7.56 3.76
CA TYR A 221 2.28 -6.62 4.84
C TYR A 221 2.34 -7.31 6.22
N ARG A 222 1.75 -8.50 6.34
CA ARG A 222 1.74 -9.26 7.59
C ARG A 222 3.13 -9.73 7.98
N LEU A 223 3.95 -10.16 7.01
CA LEU A 223 5.34 -10.53 7.24
C LEU A 223 6.22 -9.33 7.65
N GLU A 224 6.08 -8.19 6.96
CA GLU A 224 6.85 -6.97 7.25
C GLU A 224 6.53 -6.43 8.64
N TYR A 225 5.23 -6.24 8.96
CA TYR A 225 4.83 -5.60 10.21
C TYR A 225 4.56 -6.59 11.35
N GLY A 226 4.59 -7.90 11.09
CA GLY A 226 4.38 -8.95 12.10
C GLY A 226 2.94 -9.04 12.59
N VAL A 227 1.97 -8.78 11.72
CA VAL A 227 0.55 -8.86 12.07
C VAL A 227 0.14 -10.32 12.16
N ARG A 228 -0.33 -10.74 13.34
CA ARG A 228 -0.76 -12.13 13.62
C ARG A 228 -2.24 -12.27 13.93
N SER A 229 -3.02 -11.19 13.83
CA SER A 229 -4.45 -11.24 14.14
C SER A 229 -5.18 -12.20 13.17
N PRO A 230 -5.99 -13.15 13.68
CA PRO A 230 -6.72 -14.11 12.86
C PRO A 230 -8.00 -13.53 12.25
N VAL A 231 -8.51 -12.41 12.79
CA VAL A 231 -9.79 -11.80 12.36
C VAL A 231 -9.58 -10.44 11.69
N THR A 232 -8.50 -9.74 12.05
CA THR A 232 -8.15 -8.43 11.48
C THR A 232 -6.91 -8.61 10.60
N PRO A 233 -7.05 -8.84 9.28
CA PRO A 233 -5.93 -9.24 8.42
C PRO A 233 -4.80 -8.22 8.38
N LEU A 234 -5.13 -6.93 8.48
CA LEU A 234 -4.20 -5.80 8.53
C LEU A 234 -3.80 -5.37 9.95
N GLY A 235 -4.37 -5.99 10.99
CA GLY A 235 -4.20 -5.56 12.38
C GLY A 235 -4.80 -4.20 12.66
N ASP A 236 -4.35 -3.56 13.74
CA ASP A 236 -4.84 -2.24 14.14
C ASP A 236 -4.38 -1.17 13.14
N PRO A 237 -5.26 -0.18 12.84
CA PRO A 237 -4.92 0.89 11.92
C PRO A 237 -3.74 1.72 12.47
N PRO A 238 -2.63 1.84 11.72
CA PRO A 238 -1.51 2.69 12.11
C PRO A 238 -1.91 4.18 12.06
N SER A 239 -1.16 5.02 12.78
CA SER A 239 -1.33 6.48 12.75
C SER A 239 -0.07 7.15 12.20
N PRO A 240 -0.18 8.13 11.27
CA PRO A 240 0.96 8.88 10.75
C PRO A 240 1.34 10.07 11.66
N ALA A 241 0.68 10.25 12.82
CA ALA A 241 0.78 11.46 13.63
C ALA A 241 2.19 11.77 14.18
N SER A 242 3.06 10.76 14.33
CA SER A 242 4.47 10.98 14.72
C SER A 242 5.26 11.72 13.62
N GLY A 243 4.85 11.58 12.37
CA GLY A 243 5.58 12.04 11.20
C GLY A 243 6.87 11.26 10.91
N SER A 244 7.13 10.16 11.63
CA SER A 244 8.30 9.32 11.35
C SER A 244 8.11 8.52 10.06
N SER A 245 9.19 8.29 9.34
CA SER A 245 9.20 7.60 8.04
C SER A 245 8.57 6.21 8.15
N ALA A 246 8.92 5.46 9.21
CA ALA A 246 8.38 4.13 9.46
C ALA A 246 6.85 4.12 9.63
N TRP A 247 6.31 5.01 10.47
CA TRP A 247 4.87 5.08 10.74
C TRP A 247 4.07 5.60 9.56
N VAL A 248 4.57 6.63 8.87
CA VAL A 248 3.95 7.15 7.65
C VAL A 248 3.94 6.09 6.55
N ARG A 249 5.03 5.33 6.38
CA ARG A 249 5.10 4.22 5.42
C ARG A 249 4.08 3.13 5.75
N ARG A 250 4.01 2.69 7.01
CA ARG A 250 3.03 1.68 7.43
C ARG A 250 1.61 2.17 7.22
N TYR A 251 1.34 3.45 7.50
CA TYR A 251 0.06 4.08 7.25
C TYR A 251 -0.32 4.06 5.77
N ASN A 252 0.55 4.55 4.88
CA ASN A 252 0.29 4.56 3.44
C ASN A 252 0.08 3.14 2.90
N THR A 253 0.92 2.19 3.32
CA THR A 253 0.78 0.78 2.90
C THR A 253 -0.53 0.18 3.40
N TYR A 254 -0.92 0.48 4.64
CA TYR A 254 -2.20 0.04 5.21
C TYR A 254 -3.37 0.65 4.43
N THR A 255 -3.37 1.95 4.16
CA THR A 255 -4.47 2.62 3.45
C THR A 255 -4.62 2.11 2.03
N ASP A 256 -3.52 1.94 1.31
CA ASP A 256 -3.53 1.44 -0.07
C ASP A 256 -4.05 0.00 -0.13
N LEU A 257 -3.58 -0.85 0.78
CA LEU A 257 -3.99 -2.24 0.83
C LEU A 257 -5.44 -2.38 1.32
N ASN A 258 -5.87 -1.59 2.30
CA ASN A 258 -7.25 -1.57 2.75
C ASN A 258 -8.20 -1.11 1.64
N ALA A 259 -7.80 -0.10 0.83
CA ALA A 259 -8.55 0.32 -0.34
C ALA A 259 -8.64 -0.78 -1.40
N GLN A 260 -7.54 -1.50 -1.67
CA GLN A 260 -7.54 -2.65 -2.56
C GLN A 260 -8.49 -3.75 -2.08
N LEU A 261 -8.42 -4.12 -0.80
CA LEU A 261 -9.30 -5.14 -0.20
C LEU A 261 -10.77 -4.71 -0.22
N ALA A 262 -11.06 -3.43 0.04
CA ALA A 262 -12.40 -2.90 -0.03
C ALA A 262 -12.98 -2.96 -1.46
N ALA A 263 -12.15 -2.71 -2.48
CA ALA A 263 -12.55 -2.79 -3.88
C ALA A 263 -12.84 -4.23 -4.37
N LEU A 264 -12.40 -5.25 -3.64
CA LEU A 264 -12.70 -6.66 -3.95
C LEU A 264 -14.04 -7.12 -3.37
N ARG A 265 -14.65 -6.35 -2.47
CA ARG A 265 -15.94 -6.68 -1.86
C ARG A 265 -17.09 -6.25 -2.79
N PRO A 266 -18.11 -7.10 -2.99
CA PRO A 266 -19.27 -6.79 -3.81
C PRO A 266 -20.17 -5.69 -3.21
#